data_AF-A0A1M7ZRW4-F1
#
_entry.id   AF-A0A1M7ZRW4-F1
#
_cell.length_a   1.000
_cell.length_b   1.000
_cell.length_c   1.000
_cell.angle_alpha   90.00
_cell.angle_beta   90.00
_cell.angle_gamma   90.00
#
_symmetry.space_group_name_H-M   'P 1'
#
loop_
_entity.id
_entity.type
_entity.pdbx_description
1 polymer ?
#
loop_
_entity_poly.entity_id
_entity_poly.type
_entity_poly.pdbx_seq_one_letter_code
_entity_poly.pdbx_strand_id
1 'polypeptide(L)' 'MASQARKTLATQVDSEILAAVHDLAQSEGRELQSLVDEALADLIEKRHRARPRPDVMAAYQSSHARFSSLYKKLAE' A
#
# COMPACT_ATOMS: atom_id res chain seq x y z
N MET A 1 -16.25 13.61 -17.17
CA MET A 1 -15.27 12.81 -16.40
C MET A 1 -15.84 11.42 -16.26
N ALA A 2 -15.10 10.40 -16.72
CA ALA A 2 -15.63 9.05 -16.85
C ALA A 2 -16.08 8.50 -15.49
N SER A 3 -17.38 8.22 -15.35
CA SER A 3 -17.95 7.47 -14.24
C SER A 3 -17.27 6.10 -14.21
N GLN A 4 -16.30 5.92 -13.32
CA GLN A 4 -15.64 4.64 -13.10
C GLN A 4 -16.72 3.64 -12.65
N ALA A 5 -16.86 2.53 -13.38
CA ALA A 5 -17.94 1.57 -13.16
C ALA A 5 -17.80 0.96 -11.75
N ARG A 6 -18.65 1.39 -10.81
CA ARG A 6 -18.72 0.82 -9.46
C ARG A 6 -19.48 -0.50 -9.49
N LYS A 7 -18.98 -1.48 -8.74
CA LYS A 7 -19.59 -2.81 -8.60
C LYS A 7 -19.89 -3.08 -7.14
N THR A 8 -20.98 -3.80 -6.88
CA THR A 8 -21.35 -4.21 -5.52
C THR A 8 -20.38 -5.25 -5.01
N LEU A 9 -19.77 -5.00 -3.85
CA LEU A 9 -18.95 -5.95 -3.12
C LEU A 9 -19.83 -6.63 -2.05
N ALA A 10 -20.07 -7.93 -2.19
CA ALA A 10 -20.76 -8.73 -1.19
C ALA A 10 -19.73 -9.63 -0.49
N THR A 11 -19.37 -9.29 0.74
CA THR A 11 -18.39 -10.05 1.54
C THR A 11 -18.69 -9.86 3.03
N GLN A 12 -18.37 -10.86 3.84
CA GLN A 12 -18.50 -10.77 5.30
C GLN A 12 -17.27 -10.08 5.89
N VAL A 13 -17.48 -9.21 6.86
CA VAL A 13 -16.44 -8.48 7.61
C VAL A 13 -16.78 -8.57 9.09
N ASP A 14 -15.76 -8.57 9.93
CA ASP A 14 -15.93 -8.48 11.38
C ASP A 14 -16.73 -7.24 11.78
N SER A 15 -17.64 -7.39 12.75
CA SER A 15 -18.56 -6.34 13.16
C SER A 15 -17.87 -5.18 13.88
N GLU A 16 -16.82 -5.46 14.66
CA GLU A 16 -16.06 -4.42 15.36
C GLU A 16 -15.25 -3.60 14.37
N ILE A 17 -14.64 -4.27 13.37
CA ILE A 17 -13.93 -3.59 12.28
C ILE A 17 -14.89 -2.70 11.48
N LEU A 18 -16.07 -3.21 11.13
CA LEU A 18 -17.05 -2.42 10.38
C LEU A 18 -17.51 -1.19 11.16
N ALA A 19 -17.75 -1.32 12.47
CA ALA A 19 -18.10 -0.20 13.33
C ALA A 19 -16.98 0.85 13.40
N ALA A 20 -15.74 0.41 13.61
CA ALA A 20 -14.59 1.33 13.67
C ALA A 20 -14.38 2.12 12.37
N VAL A 21 -14.54 1.47 11.21
CA VAL A 21 -14.42 2.16 9.90
C VAL A 21 -15.59 3.12 9.68
N HIS A 22 -16.78 2.78 10.16
CA HIS A 22 -17.94 3.67 10.11
C HIS A 22 -17.74 4.94 10.96
N ASP A 23 -17.25 4.78 12.19
CA ASP A 23 -16.94 5.90 13.09
C ASP A 23 -15.84 6.79 12.50
N LEU A 24 -14.81 6.19 11.88
CA LEU A 24 -13.76 6.91 11.17
C LEU A 24 -14.34 7.75 10.02
N ALA A 25 -15.20 7.16 9.20
CA ALA A 25 -15.88 7.86 8.10
C ALA A 25 -16.65 9.09 8.60
N GLN A 26 -17.39 8.93 9.70
CA GLN A 26 -18.17 9.99 10.31
C GLN A 26 -17.26 11.10 10.87
N SER A 27 -16.15 10.73 11.53
CA SER A 27 -15.20 11.69 12.10
C SER A 27 -14.49 12.52 11.03
N GLU A 28 -14.22 11.93 9.86
CA GLU A 28 -13.57 12.59 8.72
C GLU A 28 -14.57 13.31 7.81
N GLY A 29 -15.88 13.15 8.02
CA GLY A 29 -16.92 13.70 7.14
C GLY A 29 -16.91 13.08 5.74
N ARG A 30 -16.46 11.83 5.61
CA ARG A 30 -16.29 11.13 4.34
C ARG A 30 -17.31 10.00 4.20
N GLU A 31 -17.61 9.63 2.97
CA GLU A 31 -18.41 8.44 2.69
C GLU A 31 -17.61 7.16 3.03
N LEU A 32 -18.26 6.20 3.70
CA LEU A 32 -17.68 4.88 4.00
C LEU A 32 -17.08 4.21 2.75
N GLN A 33 -17.73 4.39 1.59
CA GLN A 33 -17.25 3.87 0.32
C GLN A 33 -15.86 4.39 -0.06
N SER A 34 -15.57 5.68 0.20
CA SER A 34 -14.26 6.26 -0.11
C SER A 34 -13.16 5.63 0.75
N LEU A 35 -13.43 5.37 2.03
CA LEU A 35 -12.48 4.71 2.91
C LEU A 35 -12.27 3.24 2.54
N VAL A 36 -13.32 2.55 2.12
CA VAL A 36 -13.21 1.16 1.64
C VAL A 36 -12.37 1.09 0.36
N ASP A 37 -12.64 1.97 -0.61
CA ASP A 37 -11.85 2.03 -1.86
C ASP A 37 -10.37 2.34 -1.58
N GLU A 38 -10.10 3.29 -0.67
CA GLU A 38 -8.74 3.63 -0.21
C GLU A 38 -8.06 2.42 0.45
N ALA A 39 -8.71 1.78 1.42
CA ALA A 39 -8.15 0.63 2.14
C ALA A 39 -7.84 -0.56 1.20
N LEU A 40 -8.72 -0.82 0.22
CA LEU A 40 -8.50 -1.87 -0.78
C LEU A 40 -7.34 -1.54 -1.71
N ALA A 41 -7.23 -0.29 -2.17
CA ALA A 41 -6.10 0.17 -2.98
C ALA A 41 -4.79 0.07 -2.20
N ASP A 42 -4.79 0.49 -0.93
CA ASP A 42 -3.66 0.39 -0.02
C ASP A 42 -3.19 -1.05 0.20
N LEU A 43 -4.13 -1.98 0.37
CA LEU A 43 -3.80 -3.40 0.52
C LEU A 43 -3.12 -3.96 -0.74
N ILE A 44 -3.66 -3.63 -1.91
CA ILE A 44 -3.11 -4.02 -3.21
C ILE A 44 -1.71 -3.43 -3.37
N GLU A 45 -1.55 -2.13 -3.08
CA GLU A 45 -0.27 -1.44 -3.13
C GLU A 45 0.76 -2.06 -2.19
N LYS A 46 0.40 -2.30 -0.92
CA LYS A 46 1.28 -2.95 0.07
C LYS A 46 1.74 -4.32 -0.43
N ARG A 47 0.86 -5.11 -1.05
CA ARG A 47 1.22 -6.41 -1.63
C ARG A 47 2.09 -6.31 -2.88
N HIS A 48 1.89 -5.28 -3.72
CA HIS A 48 2.73 -5.05 -4.89
C HIS A 48 4.10 -4.49 -4.53
N ARG A 49 4.19 -3.56 -3.56
CA ARG A 49 5.44 -2.92 -3.13
C ARG A 49 6.25 -3.77 -2.16
N ALA A 50 5.63 -4.71 -1.44
CA ALA A 50 6.34 -5.72 -0.64
C ALA A 50 7.17 -6.69 -1.51
N ARG A 51 6.92 -6.74 -2.83
CA ARG A 51 7.85 -7.34 -3.79
C ARG A 51 8.76 -6.24 -4.32
N PRO A 52 10.00 -6.12 -3.82
CA PRO A 52 10.90 -5.12 -4.38
C PRO A 52 11.10 -5.42 -5.86
N ARG A 53 10.92 -4.39 -6.70
CA ARG A 53 10.97 -4.52 -8.16
C ARG A 53 12.31 -5.18 -8.55
N PRO A 54 12.30 -6.29 -9.32
CA PRO A 54 13.52 -7.04 -9.64
C PRO A 54 14.62 -6.16 -10.23
N ASP A 55 14.26 -5.24 -11.13
CA ASP A 55 15.22 -4.34 -11.78
C ASP A 55 15.87 -3.36 -10.82
N VAL A 56 15.10 -2.84 -9.86
CA VAL A 56 15.61 -1.93 -8.82
C VAL A 56 16.54 -2.68 -7.87
N MET A 57 16.20 -3.91 -7.50
CA MET A 57 17.07 -4.75 -6.68
C MET A 57 18.34 -5.16 -7.41
N ALA A 58 18.27 -5.42 -8.72
CA ALA A 58 19.44 -5.72 -9.54
C ALA A 58 20.38 -4.50 -9.63
N ALA A 59 19.83 -3.30 -9.86
CA ALA A 59 20.61 -2.06 -9.85
C ALA A 59 21.22 -1.77 -8.48
N TYR A 60 20.47 -2.00 -7.41
CA TYR A 60 20.95 -1.86 -6.03
C TYR A 60 22.10 -2.82 -5.72
N GLN A 61 21.97 -4.10 -6.05
CA GLN A 61 23.03 -5.11 -5.86
C GLN A 61 24.29 -4.80 -6.68
N SER A 62 24.12 -4.38 -7.94
CA SER A 62 25.22 -3.96 -8.82
C SER A 62 25.97 -2.75 -8.26
N SER A 63 25.24 -1.76 -7.75
CA SER A 63 25.82 -0.59 -7.07
C SER A 63 26.58 -0.99 -5.80
N HIS A 64 26.00 -1.87 -4.98
CA HIS A 64 26.64 -2.35 -3.75
C HIS A 64 27.94 -3.12 -4.03
N ALA A 65 27.96 -3.96 -5.07
CA ALA A 65 29.17 -4.63 -5.51
C ALA A 65 30.24 -3.64 -5.98
N ARG A 66 29.86 -2.68 -6.83
CA ARG A 66 30.75 -1.66 -7.40
C ARG A 66 31.36 -0.72 -6.36
N PHE A 67 30.60 -0.34 -5.35
CA PHE A 67 31.02 0.62 -4.32
C PHE A 67 31.29 -0.03 -2.96
N SER A 68 31.50 -1.34 -2.93
CA SER A 68 31.75 -2.13 -1.71
C SER A 68 32.86 -1.54 -0.83
N SER A 69 33.95 -1.06 -1.43
CA SER A 69 35.06 -0.41 -0.70
C SER A 69 34.69 0.93 -0.08
N LEU A 70 33.78 1.68 -0.69
CA LEU A 70 33.28 2.96 -0.16
C LEU A 70 32.31 2.72 1.00
N TYR A 71 31.38 1.77 0.84
CA TYR A 71 30.46 1.39 1.90
C TYR A 71 31.19 0.83 3.13
N LYS A 72 32.26 0.06 2.93
CA LYS A 72 33.11 -0.43 4.02
C LYS A 72 33.77 0.70 4.81
N LYS A 73 34.27 1.73 4.13
CA LYS A 73 34.91 2.90 4.77
C LYS A 73 33.93 3.83 5.48
N LEU A 74 32.66 3.83 5.09
CA LEU A 74 31.61 4.63 5.73
C LEU A 74 31.02 3.95 6.98
N ALA A 75 31.27 2.65 7.16
CA ALA A 75 30.79 1.87 8.29
C ALA A 75 31.84 1.71 9.41
N GLU A 76 33.06 2.21 9.20
CA GLU A 76 34.14 2.37 10.20
C GLU A 76 34.03 3.73 10.90
#